data_AF-A0A6N2T977-F1
#
_entry.id   AF-A0A6N2T977-F1
#
_cell.length_a   1.000
_cell.length_b   1.000
_cell.length_c   1.000
_cell.angle_alpha   90.00
_cell.angle_beta   90.00
_cell.angle_gamma   90.00
#
_symmetry.space_group_name_H-M   'P 1'
#
loop_
_entity.id
_entity.type
_entity.pdbx_description
1 polymer ?
#
loop_
_entity_poly.entity_id
_entity_poly.type
_entity_poly.pdbx_seq_one_letter_code
_entity_poly.pdbx_strand_id
1 'polypeptide(L)'
;MDILLVMCAGVLLGARWFPQKLYRFNANLQLLCTVILIFSMGVSLGARPQFFEELSTLGVQSLFFCLLPIAGSVALVYPLTQRFLAAKQSIGEEDGHGSSGDC
;
A
#
# COMPACT_ATOMS: atom_id res chain seq x y z
N MET A 1 -1.45 -0.95 -22.89
CA MET A 1 -1.75 0.50 -22.83
C MET A 1 -3.00 0.76 -21.98
N ASP A 2 -3.84 -0.25 -21.81
CA ASP A 2 -5.15 -0.20 -21.16
C ASP A 2 -5.09 0.02 -19.65
N ILE A 3 -4.08 -0.55 -18.97
CA ILE A 3 -3.91 -0.41 -17.51
C ILE A 3 -3.60 1.05 -17.14
N LEU A 4 -2.75 1.74 -17.92
CA LEU A 4 -2.44 3.15 -17.68
C LEU A 4 -3.67 4.04 -17.91
N LEU A 5 -4.48 3.73 -18.93
CA LEU A 5 -5.74 4.42 -19.19
C LEU A 5 -6.73 4.25 -18.02
N VAL A 6 -6.87 3.03 -17.50
CA VAL A 6 -7.74 2.73 -16.35
C VAL A 6 -7.25 3.44 -15.08
N MET A 7 -5.95 3.46 -14.81
CA MET A 7 -5.41 4.21 -13.66
C MET A 7 -5.67 5.70 -13.79
N CYS A 8 -5.47 6.27 -14.99
CA CYS A 8 -5.70 7.69 -15.25
C CYS A 8 -7.17 8.07 -15.09
N ALA A 9 -8.09 7.25 -15.60
CA ALA A 9 -9.53 7.41 -15.41
C ALA A 9 -9.92 7.33 -13.93
N GLY A 10 -9.34 6.39 -13.17
CA GLY A 10 -9.56 6.27 -11.72
C GLY A 10 -9.17 7.52 -10.95
N VAL A 11 -8.02 8.13 -11.29
CA VAL A 11 -7.55 9.38 -10.66
C VAL A 11 -8.48 10.56 -10.98
N LEU A 12 -8.91 10.68 -12.24
CA LEU A 12 -9.84 11.74 -12.68
C LEU A 12 -11.21 11.64 -11.99
N LEU A 13 -11.74 10.42 -11.86
CA LEU A 13 -13.00 10.16 -11.16
C LEU A 13 -12.88 10.40 -9.65
N GLY A 14 -11.74 10.03 -9.05
CA GLY A 14 -11.44 10.28 -7.64
C GLY A 14 -11.33 11.77 -7.32
N ALA A 15 -10.74 12.58 -8.20
CA ALA A 15 -10.58 14.02 -7.98
C ALA A 15 -11.89 14.82 -8.07
N ARG A 16 -12.88 14.35 -8.84
CA ARG A 16 -14.12 15.11 -9.13
C ARG A 16 -15.26 14.85 -8.14
N TRP A 17 -15.26 13.73 -7.40
CA TRP A 17 -16.46 13.17 -6.76
C TRP A 17 -16.23 12.60 -5.35
N PHE A 18 -15.55 13.32 -4.44
CA PHE A 18 -15.29 12.82 -3.08
C PHE A 18 -16.01 13.61 -1.96
N PRO A 19 -17.31 13.32 -1.68
CA PRO A 19 -17.98 13.77 -0.46
C PRO A 19 -17.59 12.88 0.74
N GLN A 20 -17.39 13.48 1.92
CA GLN A 20 -16.95 12.83 3.18
C GLN A 20 -17.73 11.57 3.58
N LYS A 21 -19.02 11.44 3.20
CA LYS A 21 -19.83 10.23 3.49
C LYS A 21 -19.48 9.03 2.61
N LEU A 22 -19.00 9.23 1.39
CA LEU A 22 -18.56 8.15 0.51
C LEU A 22 -17.20 7.58 0.94
N TYR A 23 -16.37 8.35 1.65
CA TYR A 23 -15.05 7.90 2.10
C TYR A 23 -15.12 6.63 2.98
N ARG A 24 -16.03 6.59 3.97
CA ARG A 24 -16.18 5.40 4.85
C ARG A 24 -16.71 4.18 4.09
N PHE A 25 -17.63 4.38 3.13
CA PHE A 25 -18.17 3.28 2.33
C PHE A 25 -17.14 2.73 1.35
N ASN A 26 -16.40 3.61 0.67
CA ASN A 26 -15.30 3.22 -0.21
C ASN A 26 -14.17 2.57 0.57
N ALA A 27 -13.85 3.02 1.78
CA ALA A 27 -12.83 2.38 2.61
C ALA A 27 -13.22 0.94 2.99
N ASN A 28 -14.48 0.70 3.39
CA ASN A 28 -14.93 -0.64 3.72
C ASN A 28 -15.03 -1.55 2.48
N LEU A 29 -15.54 -1.03 1.36
CA LEU A 29 -15.55 -1.76 0.09
C LEU A 29 -14.16 -2.06 -0.44
N GLN A 30 -13.22 -1.11 -0.33
CA GLN A 30 -11.83 -1.29 -0.72
C GLN A 30 -11.17 -2.38 0.12
N LEU A 31 -11.40 -2.38 1.43
CA LEU A 31 -10.85 -3.38 2.33
C LEU A 31 -11.44 -4.77 2.03
N LEU A 32 -12.76 -4.86 1.84
CA LEU A 32 -13.43 -6.10 1.42
C LEU A 32 -12.90 -6.61 0.07
N CYS A 33 -12.77 -5.74 -0.92
CA CYS A 33 -12.24 -6.08 -2.24
C CYS A 33 -10.77 -6.51 -2.15
N THR A 34 -9.97 -5.81 -1.35
CA THR A 34 -8.56 -6.16 -1.10
C THR A 34 -8.45 -7.55 -0.46
N VAL A 35 -9.29 -7.86 0.54
CA VAL A 35 -9.33 -9.19 1.16
C VAL A 35 -9.70 -10.27 0.15
N ILE A 36 -10.75 -10.03 -0.67
CA ILE A 36 -11.18 -10.98 -1.70
C ILE A 36 -10.06 -11.20 -2.74
N LEU A 37 -9.37 -10.14 -3.17
CA LEU A 37 -8.27 -10.23 -4.13
C LEU A 37 -7.06 -10.98 -3.58
N ILE A 38 -6.64 -10.66 -2.35
CA ILE A 38 -5.54 -11.37 -1.66
C ILE A 38 -5.91 -12.85 -1.52
N PHE A 39 -7.13 -13.14 -1.11
CA PHE A 39 -7.62 -14.50 -0.98
C PHE A 39 -7.62 -15.23 -2.32
N SER A 40 -8.14 -14.61 -3.38
CA SER A 40 -8.15 -15.19 -4.73
C SER A 40 -6.75 -15.47 -5.27
N MET A 41 -5.81 -14.54 -5.06
CA MET A 41 -4.39 -14.74 -5.39
C MET A 41 -3.79 -15.91 -4.59
N GLY A 42 -4.05 -15.97 -3.29
CA GLY A 42 -3.56 -17.04 -2.41
C GLY A 42 -4.11 -18.42 -2.79
N VAL A 43 -5.41 -18.54 -3.05
CA VAL A 43 -6.03 -19.81 -3.48
C VAL A 43 -5.50 -20.25 -4.84
N SER A 44 -5.33 -19.32 -5.79
CA SER A 44 -4.76 -19.64 -7.11
C SER A 44 -3.33 -20.16 -7.02
N LEU A 45 -2.56 -19.67 -6.05
CA LEU A 45 -1.17 -20.09 -5.79
C LEU A 45 -1.15 -21.46 -5.08
N GLY A 46 -2.03 -21.69 -4.11
CA GLY A 46 -2.15 -22.97 -3.39
C GLY A 46 -2.74 -24.12 -4.21
N ALA A 47 -3.56 -23.83 -5.23
CA ALA A 47 -4.15 -24.83 -6.12
C ALA A 47 -3.17 -25.43 -7.14
N ARG A 48 -1.92 -24.92 -7.21
CA ARG A 48 -0.89 -25.38 -8.15
C ARG A 48 0.13 -26.26 -7.40
N PRO A 49 0.20 -27.58 -7.64
CA PRO A 49 1.17 -28.43 -6.96
C PRO A 49 2.61 -28.08 -7.32
N GLN A 50 2.86 -27.63 -8.56
CA GLN A 50 4.16 -27.11 -8.99
C GLN A 50 4.62 -25.91 -8.15
N PHE A 51 3.73 -25.05 -7.64
CA PHE A 51 4.17 -23.95 -6.77
C PHE A 51 4.75 -24.45 -5.44
N PHE A 52 4.21 -25.51 -4.85
CA PHE A 52 4.76 -26.10 -3.62
C PHE A 52 6.09 -26.82 -3.86
N GLU A 53 6.24 -27.46 -5.01
CA GLU A 53 7.48 -28.14 -5.41
C GLU A 53 8.61 -27.13 -5.71
N GLU A 54 8.27 -26.04 -6.41
CA GLU A 54 9.15 -24.89 -6.67
C GLU A 54 9.46 -24.13 -5.37
N LEU A 55 8.50 -23.95 -4.46
CA LEU A 55 8.75 -23.36 -3.14
C LEU A 55 9.61 -24.26 -2.24
N SER A 56 9.50 -25.59 -2.33
CA SER A 56 10.35 -26.50 -1.55
C SER A 56 11.80 -26.47 -2.03
N THR A 57 12.02 -26.27 -3.33
CA THR A 57 13.36 -26.24 -3.95
C THR A 57 13.98 -24.85 -3.91
N LEU A 58 13.20 -23.76 -4.06
CA LEU A 58 13.66 -22.36 -4.09
C LEU A 58 13.32 -21.56 -2.81
N GLY A 59 12.62 -22.15 -1.84
CA GLY A 59 12.04 -21.45 -0.70
C GLY A 59 13.06 -20.67 0.12
N VAL A 60 14.20 -21.28 0.46
CA VAL A 60 15.24 -20.60 1.26
C VAL A 60 15.85 -19.43 0.49
N GLN A 61 16.19 -19.61 -0.79
CA GLN A 61 16.80 -18.55 -1.61
C GLN A 61 15.83 -17.38 -1.85
N SER A 62 14.57 -17.69 -2.16
CA SER A 62 13.50 -16.70 -2.33
C SER A 62 13.20 -15.93 -1.05
N LEU A 63 13.30 -16.58 0.12
CA LEU A 63 13.10 -15.94 1.42
C LEU A 63 14.19 -14.89 1.68
N PHE A 64 15.47 -15.22 1.47
CA PHE A 64 16.55 -14.23 1.56
C PHE A 64 16.40 -13.10 0.53
N PHE A 65 16.03 -13.42 -0.72
CA PHE A 65 15.80 -12.41 -1.75
C PHE A 65 14.55 -11.56 -1.52
N CYS A 66 13.60 -12.01 -0.72
CA CYS A 66 12.45 -11.22 -0.32
C CYS A 66 12.82 -10.34 0.89
N LEU A 67 13.42 -10.93 1.92
CA LEU A 67 13.67 -10.30 3.21
C LEU A 67 14.77 -9.23 3.12
N LEU A 68 15.81 -9.46 2.32
CA LEU A 68 16.94 -8.53 2.17
C LEU A 68 16.55 -7.20 1.50
N PRO A 69 15.88 -7.17 0.33
CA PRO A 69 15.38 -5.92 -0.26
C PRO A 69 14.19 -5.32 0.51
N ILE A 70 13.34 -6.08 1.19
CA ILE A 70 12.32 -5.49 2.08
C ILE A 70 13.00 -4.73 3.22
N ALA A 71 13.93 -5.38 3.92
CA ALA A 71 14.69 -4.76 5.00
C ALA A 71 15.51 -3.56 4.49
N GLY A 72 16.15 -3.69 3.32
CA GLY A 72 16.88 -2.61 2.67
C GLY A 72 15.98 -1.44 2.29
N SER A 73 14.80 -1.70 1.73
CA SER A 73 13.83 -0.65 1.36
C SER A 73 13.34 0.10 2.59
N VAL A 74 13.00 -0.62 3.68
CA VAL A 74 12.56 0.01 4.94
C VAL A 74 13.70 0.79 5.58
N ALA A 75 14.90 0.20 5.66
CA ALA A 75 16.09 0.84 6.21
C ALA A 75 16.53 2.08 5.42
N LEU A 76 16.25 2.15 4.11
CA LEU A 76 16.49 3.32 3.28
C LEU A 76 15.40 4.39 3.49
N VAL A 77 14.13 3.99 3.58
CA VAL A 77 13.02 4.94 3.70
C VAL A 77 12.99 5.62 5.06
N TYR A 78 13.40 4.95 6.13
CA TYR A 78 13.45 5.53 7.49
C TYR A 78 14.33 6.79 7.61
N PRO A 79 15.63 6.75 7.24
CA PRO A 79 16.48 7.94 7.27
C PRO A 79 16.05 8.98 6.25
N LEU A 80 15.53 8.56 5.09
CA LEU A 80 15.00 9.49 4.09
C LEU A 80 13.78 10.24 4.64
N THR A 81 12.86 9.53 5.30
CA THR A 81 11.68 10.10 5.95
C THR A 81 12.08 11.04 7.08
N GLN A 82 13.02 10.66 7.95
CA GLN A 82 13.48 11.55 9.01
C GLN A 82 14.17 12.80 8.46
N ARG A 83 14.96 12.69 7.39
CA ARG A 83 15.59 13.85 6.75
C ARG A 83 14.59 14.73 5.99
N PHE A 84 13.61 14.14 5.31
CA PHE A 84 12.58 14.89 4.57
C PHE A 84 11.55 15.54 5.48
N LEU A 85 11.13 14.87 6.55
CA LEU A 85 10.14 15.37 7.50
C LEU A 85 10.75 16.44 8.42
N ALA A 86 12.01 16.28 8.84
CA ALA A 86 12.76 17.34 9.52
C ALA A 86 12.99 18.57 8.62
N ALA A 87 13.18 18.38 7.30
CA ALA A 87 13.26 19.48 6.34
C ALA A 87 11.91 20.18 6.07
N LYS A 88 10.79 19.54 6.38
CA LYS A 88 9.44 20.12 6.23
C LYS A 88 8.97 20.88 7.47
N GLN A 89 9.64 20.74 8.62
CA GLN A 89 9.34 21.53 9.82
C GLN A 89 9.69 23.02 9.69
N SER A 90 10.49 23.44 8.71
CA SER A 90 10.72 24.87 8.41
C SER A 90 9.74 25.46 7.39
N ILE A 91 8.78 24.68 6.88
CA ILE A 91 7.76 25.13 5.91
C ILE A 91 6.37 24.69 6.38
N GLY A 92 6.04 25.01 7.64
CA GLY A 92 4.75 24.62 8.24
C GLY A 92 4.42 25.29 9.57
N GLU A 93 5.07 26.43 9.90
CA GLU A 93 4.68 27.27 11.03
C GLU A 93 3.69 28.37 10.62
N GLU A 94 2.82 28.11 9.64
CA GLU A 94 1.61 28.88 9.36
C GLU A 94 0.53 27.92 8.83
N ASP A 95 -0.10 27.18 9.74
CA ASP A 95 -1.54 26.89 9.74
C ASP A 95 -1.87 26.13 11.04
N GLY A 96 -1.66 26.84 12.14
CA GLY A 96 -2.17 26.45 13.44
C GLY A 96 -3.66 26.73 13.52
N HIS A 97 -4.45 25.67 13.72
CA HIS A 97 -5.58 25.56 14.66
C HIS A 97 -6.31 24.26 14.29
N GLY A 98 -6.44 23.25 15.14
CA GLY A 98 -6.66 23.34 16.58
C GLY A 98 -8.05 22.76 16.86
N SER A 99 -8.09 21.50 17.29
CA SER A 99 -8.92 20.97 18.38
C SER A 99 -8.75 19.45 18.37
N SER A 100 -7.99 18.90 19.32
CA SER A 100 -8.52 18.34 20.57
C SER A 100 -9.42 17.14 20.28
N GLY A 101 -9.05 15.93 20.66
CA GLY A 101 -8.74 15.59 22.04
C GLY A 101 -9.97 14.87 22.58
N ASP A 102 -9.76 13.61 23.00
CA ASP A 102 -10.51 12.89 24.02
C ASP A 102 -12.04 12.96 24.00
N CYS A 103 -12.66 11.87 23.51
CA CYS A 103 -13.75 11.11 24.16
C CYS A 103 -14.04 9.85 23.33
#